data_AF-A0A366HYK7-F1
#
_entry.id   AF-A0A366HYK7-F1
#
_cell.length_a   1.000
_cell.length_b   1.000
_cell.length_c   1.000
_cell.angle_alpha   90.00
_cell.angle_beta   90.00
_cell.angle_gamma   90.00
#
_symmetry.space_group_name_H-M   'P 1'
#
loop_
_entity.id
_entity.type
_entity.pdbx_description
1 polymer ?
#
loop_
_entity_poly.entity_id
_entity_poly.type
_entity_poly.pdbx_seq_one_letter_code
_entity_poly.pdbx_strand_id
1 'polypeptide(L)'
;MDKVEKSKRIIIDKKIINQYVQTIKVEIQEFKHKRQAERERIQTKNQNEYFVGLIQKAKLELEQSKNFFTNVTDPDLVDYAAHKILANQYFYNYLLKKAKKENIKAEL
;
A
#
# COMPACT_ATOMS: atom_id res chain seq x y z
N MET A 1 62.00 21.12 -6.40
CA MET A 1 60.94 20.34 -7.09
C MET A 1 60.58 21.05 -8.38
N ASP A 2 60.56 20.31 -9.48
CA ASP A 2 60.37 20.85 -10.83
C ASP A 2 58.93 21.29 -11.09
N LYS A 3 58.70 22.36 -11.86
CA LYS A 3 57.35 22.92 -12.12
C LYS A 3 56.39 21.88 -12.72
N VAL A 4 56.92 20.98 -13.54
CA VAL A 4 56.18 19.90 -14.22
C VAL A 4 55.62 18.88 -13.22
N GLU A 5 56.37 18.58 -12.17
CA GLU A 5 56.02 17.55 -11.18
C GLU A 5 54.92 18.02 -10.23
N LYS A 6 54.92 19.32 -9.89
CA LYS A 6 53.86 19.96 -9.10
C LYS A 6 52.52 19.98 -9.85
N SER A 7 52.55 20.22 -11.17
CA SER A 7 51.36 20.18 -12.04
C SER A 7 50.74 18.78 -12.12
N LYS A 8 51.57 17.73 -12.27
CA LYS A 8 51.12 16.33 -12.30
C LYS A 8 50.42 15.92 -10.99
N ARG A 9 50.96 16.29 -9.82
CA ARG A 9 50.29 16.04 -8.52
C ARG A 9 48.91 16.70 -8.44
N ILE A 10 48.80 17.97 -8.82
CA ILE A 10 47.54 18.72 -8.79
C ILE A 10 46.46 18.06 -9.66
N ILE A 11 46.85 17.52 -10.83
CA ILE A 11 45.93 16.81 -11.73
C ILE A 11 45.47 15.49 -11.11
N ILE A 12 46.38 14.73 -10.47
CA ILE A 12 46.06 13.48 -9.77
C ILE A 12 45.10 13.75 -8.60
N ASP A 13 45.35 14.77 -7.78
CA ASP A 13 44.50 15.13 -6.65
C ASP A 13 43.09 15.53 -7.10
N LYS A 14 42.96 16.31 -8.20
CA LYS A 14 41.67 16.65 -8.79
C LYS A 14 40.91 15.43 -9.32
N LYS A 15 41.62 14.47 -9.93
CA LYS A 15 41.01 13.22 -10.42
C LYS A 15 40.46 12.38 -9.27
N ILE A 16 41.22 12.28 -8.17
CA ILE A 16 40.81 11.58 -6.96
C ILE A 16 39.58 12.25 -6.33
N ILE A 17 39.58 13.58 -6.18
CA ILE A 17 38.44 14.33 -5.65
C ILE A 17 37.19 14.13 -6.51
N ASN A 18 37.32 14.19 -7.83
CA ASN A 18 36.19 13.96 -8.74
C ASN A 18 35.65 12.53 -8.56
N GLN A 19 36.53 11.53 -8.44
CA GLN A 19 36.11 10.15 -8.18
C GLN A 19 35.28 10.04 -6.89
N TYR A 20 35.74 10.63 -5.79
CA TYR A 20 34.97 10.65 -4.53
C TYR A 20 33.61 11.33 -4.68
N VAL A 21 33.54 12.46 -5.39
CA VAL A 21 32.28 13.16 -5.66
C VAL A 21 31.32 12.28 -6.47
N GLN A 22 31.82 11.52 -7.45
CA GLN A 22 30.97 10.59 -8.20
C GLN A 22 30.46 9.46 -7.32
N THR A 23 31.31 8.86 -6.48
CA THR A 23 30.88 7.81 -5.54
C THR A 23 29.79 8.32 -4.61
N ILE A 24 29.97 9.48 -4.00
CA ILE A 24 28.98 10.09 -3.09
C ILE A 24 27.66 10.35 -3.84
N LYS A 25 27.70 10.82 -5.10
CA LYS A 25 26.48 11.01 -5.90
C LYS A 25 25.72 9.71 -6.10
N VAL A 26 26.41 8.61 -6.39
CA VAL A 26 25.79 7.29 -6.58
C VAL A 26 25.12 6.83 -5.28
N GLU A 27 25.83 6.91 -4.16
CA GLU A 27 25.30 6.53 -2.84
C GLU A 27 24.05 7.35 -2.47
N ILE A 28 24.05 8.66 -2.77
CA ILE A 28 22.89 9.53 -2.56
C ILE A 28 21.70 9.09 -3.42
N GLN A 29 21.93 8.70 -4.68
CA GLN A 29 20.86 8.20 -5.55
C GLN A 29 20.29 6.88 -5.04
N GLU A 30 21.15 5.94 -4.65
CA GLU A 30 20.71 4.68 -4.04
C GLU A 30 19.88 4.91 -2.79
N PHE A 31 20.29 5.84 -1.92
CA PHE A 31 19.53 6.20 -0.74
C PHE A 31 18.16 6.78 -1.08
N LYS A 32 18.07 7.65 -2.10
CA LYS A 32 16.79 8.18 -2.60
C LYS A 32 15.88 7.08 -3.11
N HIS A 33 16.40 6.14 -3.89
CA HIS A 33 15.62 5.00 -4.40
C HIS A 33 15.12 4.11 -3.26
N LYS A 34 15.97 3.79 -2.28
CA LYS A 34 15.57 3.02 -1.09
C LYS A 34 14.46 3.73 -0.30
N ARG A 35 14.57 5.05 -0.09
CA ARG A 35 13.55 5.86 0.57
C ARG A 35 12.22 5.87 -0.19
N GLN A 36 12.25 5.95 -1.52
CA GLN A 36 11.05 5.93 -2.35
C GLN A 36 10.36 4.57 -2.31
N ALA A 37 11.12 3.49 -2.47
CA ALA A 37 10.59 2.12 -2.38
C ALA A 37 9.94 1.86 -1.01
N GLU A 38 10.52 2.37 0.07
CA GLU A 38 9.94 2.23 1.41
C GLU A 38 8.62 3.00 1.56
N ARG A 39 8.52 4.21 0.98
CA ARG A 39 7.26 4.97 0.95
C ARG A 39 6.15 4.21 0.23
N GLU A 40 6.46 3.63 -0.92
CA GLU A 40 5.51 2.83 -1.71
C GLU A 40 5.06 1.57 -0.96
N ARG A 41 5.99 0.91 -0.23
CA ARG A 41 5.66 -0.22 0.65
C ARG A 41 4.70 0.18 1.77
N ILE A 42 4.97 1.28 2.45
CA ILE A 42 4.10 1.80 3.52
C ILE A 42 2.72 2.16 2.96
N GLN A 43 2.68 2.85 1.81
CA GLN A 43 1.42 3.22 1.17
C GLN A 43 0.60 1.98 0.77
N THR A 44 1.24 0.98 0.16
CA THR A 44 0.60 -0.30 -0.20
C THR A 44 0.08 -1.02 1.05
N LYS A 45 0.86 -1.04 2.14
CA LYS A 45 0.44 -1.64 3.41
C LYS A 45 -0.81 -0.94 3.97
N ASN A 46 -0.82 0.39 4.02
CA ASN A 46 -1.96 1.17 4.51
C ASN A 46 -3.22 0.94 3.66
N GLN A 47 -3.07 0.84 2.34
CA GLN A 47 -4.18 0.52 1.43
C GLN A 47 -4.74 -0.87 1.71
N ASN A 48 -3.87 -1.86 1.93
CA ASN A 48 -4.29 -3.21 2.30
C ASN A 48 -5.04 -3.23 3.63
N GLU A 49 -4.51 -2.59 4.67
CA GLU A 49 -5.16 -2.49 6.00
C GLU A 49 -6.55 -1.84 5.89
N TYR A 50 -6.67 -0.75 5.14
CA TYR A 50 -7.95 -0.11 4.87
C TYR A 50 -8.93 -1.08 4.18
N PHE A 51 -8.46 -1.82 3.18
CA PHE A 51 -9.28 -2.79 2.46
C PHE A 51 -9.74 -3.95 3.36
N VAL A 52 -8.88 -4.44 4.26
CA VAL A 52 -9.27 -5.44 5.27
C VAL A 52 -10.36 -4.88 6.19
N GLY A 53 -10.22 -3.64 6.64
CA GLY A 53 -11.25 -2.95 7.42
C GLY A 53 -12.60 -2.89 6.70
N LEU A 54 -12.61 -2.65 5.38
CA LEU A 54 -13.83 -2.68 4.58
C LEU A 54 -14.49 -4.06 4.55
N ILE A 55 -13.70 -5.13 4.43
CA ILE A 55 -14.23 -6.51 4.45
C ILE A 55 -14.88 -6.81 5.80
N GLN A 56 -14.21 -6.45 6.90
CA GLN A 56 -14.73 -6.66 8.26
C GLN A 56 -16.02 -5.87 8.49
N LYS A 57 -16.07 -4.62 8.03
CA LYS A 57 -17.28 -3.80 8.08
C LYS A 57 -18.43 -4.43 7.28
N ALA A 58 -18.17 -4.87 6.05
CA ALA A 58 -19.19 -5.52 5.21
C ALA A 58 -19.71 -6.82 5.82
N LYS A 59 -18.84 -7.60 6.49
CA LYS A 59 -19.24 -8.79 7.25
C LYS A 59 -20.19 -8.43 8.39
N LEU A 60 -19.86 -7.40 9.17
CA LEU A 60 -20.72 -6.92 10.25
C LEU A 60 -22.08 -6.44 9.73
N GLU A 61 -22.09 -5.65 8.66
CA GLU A 61 -23.33 -5.17 8.03
C GLU A 61 -24.19 -6.31 7.47
N LEU A 62 -23.57 -7.36 6.93
CA LEU A 62 -24.28 -8.57 6.52
C LEU A 62 -24.94 -9.25 7.72
N GLU A 63 -24.21 -9.47 8.82
CA GLU A 63 -24.80 -10.07 10.03
C GLU A 63 -25.92 -9.20 10.62
N GLN A 64 -25.76 -7.88 10.65
CA GLN A 64 -26.81 -6.96 11.09
C GLN A 64 -28.06 -7.03 10.19
N SER A 65 -27.88 -7.13 8.87
CA SER A 65 -29.01 -7.27 7.94
C SER A 65 -29.75 -8.60 8.10
N LYS A 66 -29.02 -9.70 8.36
CA LYS A 66 -29.61 -11.00 8.68
C LYS A 66 -30.46 -10.90 9.95
N ASN A 67 -29.91 -10.30 11.00
CA ASN A 67 -30.63 -10.10 12.26
C ASN A 67 -31.86 -9.21 12.06
N PHE A 68 -31.77 -8.16 11.25
CA PHE A 68 -32.91 -7.29 10.96
C PHE A 68 -34.04 -8.04 10.26
N PHE A 69 -33.75 -8.80 9.20
CA PHE A 69 -34.76 -9.59 8.50
C PHE A 69 -35.40 -10.67 9.37
N THR A 70 -34.63 -11.34 10.23
CA THR A 70 -35.20 -12.35 11.15
C THR A 70 -36.16 -11.74 12.16
N ASN A 71 -35.96 -10.47 12.54
CA ASN A 71 -36.73 -9.82 13.60
C ASN A 71 -37.75 -8.80 13.08
N VAL A 72 -37.83 -8.56 11.76
CA VAL A 72 -38.79 -7.60 11.20
C VAL A 72 -40.20 -8.16 11.33
N THR A 73 -41.07 -7.39 11.98
CA THR A 73 -42.48 -7.75 12.19
C THR A 73 -43.44 -6.90 11.36
N ASP A 74 -42.97 -5.74 10.90
CA ASP A 74 -43.72 -4.85 10.01
C ASP A 74 -43.72 -5.42 8.58
N PRO A 75 -44.88 -5.82 8.03
CA PRO A 75 -44.99 -6.36 6.68
C PRO A 75 -44.44 -5.41 5.60
N ASP A 76 -44.57 -4.09 5.80
CA ASP A 76 -44.12 -3.10 4.82
C ASP A 76 -42.58 -3.00 4.74
N LEU A 77 -41.88 -3.56 5.73
CA LEU A 77 -40.42 -3.56 5.81
C LEU A 77 -39.78 -4.89 5.38
N VAL A 78 -40.56 -5.94 5.14
CA VAL A 78 -40.05 -7.27 4.78
C VAL A 78 -39.25 -7.23 3.48
N ASP A 79 -39.80 -6.59 2.44
CA ASP A 79 -39.13 -6.47 1.15
C ASP A 79 -37.83 -5.65 1.26
N TYR A 80 -37.86 -4.56 2.02
CA TYR A 80 -36.66 -3.78 2.33
C TYR A 80 -35.60 -4.64 3.03
N ALA A 81 -35.99 -5.42 4.04
CA ALA A 81 -35.10 -6.30 4.77
C ALA A 81 -34.48 -7.39 3.88
N ALA A 82 -35.26 -7.98 2.98
CA ALA A 82 -34.80 -8.96 2.01
C ALA A 82 -33.76 -8.36 1.05
N HIS A 83 -34.07 -7.20 0.45
CA HIS A 83 -33.15 -6.49 -0.43
C HIS A 83 -31.85 -6.10 0.28
N LYS A 84 -31.94 -5.69 1.55
CA LYS A 84 -30.78 -5.29 2.35
C LYS A 84 -29.82 -6.45 2.59
N ILE A 85 -30.32 -7.64 2.92
CA ILE A 85 -29.46 -8.83 3.05
C ILE A 85 -28.77 -9.15 1.74
N LEU A 86 -29.53 -9.20 0.64
CA LEU A 86 -29.00 -9.55 -0.67
C LEU A 86 -27.89 -8.57 -1.08
N ALA A 87 -28.14 -7.27 -0.93
CA ALA A 87 -27.15 -6.23 -1.23
C ALA A 87 -25.86 -6.41 -0.41
N ASN A 88 -25.99 -6.59 0.91
CA ASN A 88 -24.83 -6.78 1.79
C ASN A 88 -24.08 -8.08 1.49
N GLN A 89 -24.79 -9.15 1.12
CA GLN A 89 -24.19 -10.42 0.74
C GLN A 89 -23.41 -10.31 -0.57
N TYR A 90 -23.99 -9.67 -1.59
CA TYR A 90 -23.30 -9.43 -2.86
C TYR A 90 -22.07 -8.55 -2.67
N PHE A 91 -22.17 -7.50 -1.87
CA PHE A 91 -21.05 -6.60 -1.60
C PHE A 91 -19.92 -7.30 -0.85
N TYR A 92 -20.22 -8.02 0.23
CA TYR A 92 -19.23 -8.81 0.97
C TYR A 92 -18.52 -9.83 0.06
N ASN A 93 -19.28 -10.57 -0.74
CA ASN A 93 -18.73 -11.55 -1.69
C ASN A 93 -17.86 -10.89 -2.75
N TYR A 94 -18.24 -9.71 -3.25
CA TYR A 94 -17.42 -8.94 -4.17
C TYR A 94 -16.08 -8.55 -3.55
N LEU A 95 -16.08 -8.05 -2.30
CA LEU A 95 -14.85 -7.66 -1.61
C LEU A 95 -13.91 -8.85 -1.40
N LEU A 96 -14.43 -10.03 -1.03
CA LEU A 96 -13.64 -11.26 -0.92
C LEU A 96 -13.02 -11.68 -2.26
N LYS A 97 -13.79 -11.64 -3.34
CA LYS A 97 -13.28 -11.93 -4.70
C LYS A 97 -12.20 -10.94 -5.11
N LYS A 98 -12.38 -9.66 -4.79
CA LYS A 98 -11.41 -8.60 -5.07
C LYS A 98 -10.12 -8.79 -4.26
N ALA A 99 -10.22 -9.09 -2.96
CA ALA A 99 -9.07 -9.41 -2.11
C ALA A 99 -8.23 -10.55 -2.71
N LYS A 100 -8.90 -11.63 -3.14
CA LYS A 100 -8.25 -12.78 -3.76
C LYS A 100 -7.57 -12.41 -5.08
N LYS A 101 -8.21 -11.59 -5.91
CA LYS A 101 -7.64 -11.13 -7.20
C LYS A 101 -6.42 -10.23 -7.00
N GLU A 102 -6.43 -9.38 -5.98
CA GLU A 102 -5.37 -8.41 -5.69
C GLU A 102 -4.28 -8.97 -4.77
N ASN A 103 -4.35 -10.28 -4.40
CA ASN A 103 -3.45 -10.93 -3.45
C ASN A 103 -3.29 -10.16 -2.13
N ILE A 104 -4.37 -9.51 -1.69
CA ILE A 104 -4.39 -8.82 -0.39
C ILE A 104 -4.36 -9.92 0.67
N LYS A 105 -3.18 -10.14 1.25
CA LYS A 105 -2.99 -11.04 2.39
C LYS A 105 -3.61 -10.38 3.61
N ALA A 106 -4.90 -10.59 3.74
CA ALA A 106 -5.61 -10.33 4.95
C ALA A 106 -5.53 -11.61 5.79
N GLU A 107 -4.94 -11.54 6.97
CA GLU A 107 -5.25 -12.52 8.03
C GLU A 107 -6.73 -12.28 8.39
N LEU A 108 -7.65 -12.86 7.61
CA LEU A 108 -9.10 -12.75 7.76
C LEU A 108 -9.65 -13.80 8.73
#